data_AF-A0A353LYP8-F1
#
_entry.id   AF-A0A353LYP8-F1
#
_cell.length_a   1.000
_cell.length_b   1.000
_cell.length_c   1.000
_cell.angle_alpha   90.00
_cell.angle_beta   90.00
_cell.angle_gamma   90.00
#
_symmetry.space_group_name_H-M   'P 1'
#
loop_
_entity.id
_entity.type
_entity.pdbx_description
1 polymer ?
#
loop_
_entity_poly.entity_id
_entity_poly.type
_entity_poly.pdbx_seq_one_letter_code
_entity_poly.pdbx_strand_id
1 'polypeptide(L)'
;LPFSSIVIMVQKEVGLRMLAQPGTQDFGVLSLAVQYYSQGSLVCQVPRTVFIPAPSVDSVVLELKPRPPQVDAPADQLFTVIRAS
;
A
#
# COMPACT_ATOMS: atom_id res chain seq x y z
N LEU A 1 1.13 10.37 17.03
CA LEU A 1 0.17 9.45 17.70
C LEU A 1 0.67 8.03 17.48
N PRO A 2 0.97 7.22 18.51
CA PRO A 2 1.29 5.81 18.29
C PRO A 2 -0.01 5.07 17.97
N PHE A 3 -0.25 4.76 16.69
CA PHE A 3 -1.39 3.95 16.25
C PHE A 3 -0.97 2.49 16.09
N SER A 4 -1.87 1.56 16.41
CA SER A 4 -1.64 0.12 16.28
C SER A 4 -1.86 -0.40 14.86
N SER A 5 -2.73 0.25 14.10
CA SER A 5 -3.00 -0.05 12.69
C SER A 5 -3.63 1.15 11.98
N ILE A 6 -3.53 1.15 10.65
CA ILE A 6 -4.26 2.07 9.78
C ILE A 6 -5.16 1.23 8.88
N VAL A 7 -6.46 1.50 8.87
CA VAL A 7 -7.40 0.89 7.92
C VAL A 7 -7.85 1.96 6.94
N ILE A 8 -7.57 1.74 5.65
CA ILE A 8 -7.82 2.72 4.59
C ILE A 8 -8.59 2.09 3.44
N MET A 9 -9.41 2.89 2.78
CA MET A 9 -10.02 2.53 1.51
C MET A 9 -9.35 3.33 0.39
N VAL A 10 -8.93 2.64 -0.66
CA VAL A 10 -8.30 3.22 -1.85
C VAL A 10 -8.88 2.62 -3.11
N GLN A 11 -8.63 3.23 -4.27
CA GLN A 11 -8.98 2.61 -5.55
C GLN A 11 -8.30 1.24 -5.69
N LYS A 12 -8.98 0.29 -6.34
CA LYS A 12 -8.53 -1.11 -6.44
C LYS A 12 -7.12 -1.25 -7.02
N GLU A 13 -6.79 -0.54 -8.09
CA GLU A 13 -5.45 -0.58 -8.70
C GLU A 13 -4.36 -0.12 -7.72
N VAL A 14 -4.59 1.01 -7.04
CA VAL A 14 -3.65 1.56 -6.05
C VAL A 14 -3.45 0.58 -4.89
N GLY A 15 -4.54 0.01 -4.36
CA GLY A 15 -4.44 -0.92 -3.24
C GLY A 15 -3.73 -2.23 -3.60
N LEU A 16 -3.91 -2.73 -4.83
CA LEU A 16 -3.16 -3.89 -5.31
C LEU A 16 -1.67 -3.58 -5.48
N ARG A 17 -1.32 -2.40 -6.00
CA ARG A 17 0.09 -1.96 -6.10
C ARG A 17 0.74 -1.79 -4.74
N MET A 18 0.00 -1.30 -3.75
CA MET A 18 0.47 -1.21 -2.36
C MET A 18 0.82 -2.58 -1.76
N LEU A 19 0.12 -3.64 -2.14
CA LEU A 19 0.35 -5.01 -1.65
C LEU A 19 1.21 -5.89 -2.59
N ALA A 20 1.64 -5.35 -3.73
CA ALA A 20 2.39 -6.08 -4.73
C ALA A 20 3.69 -6.67 -4.15
N GLN A 21 4.05 -7.87 -4.61
CA GLN A 21 5.24 -8.59 -4.15
C GLN A 21 6.44 -8.31 -5.06
N PRO A 22 7.69 -8.38 -4.55
CA PRO A 22 8.88 -8.24 -5.36
C PRO A 22 8.87 -9.16 -6.59
N GLY A 23 9.31 -8.64 -7.74
CA GLY A 23 9.35 -9.40 -9.00
C GLY A 23 8.02 -9.45 -9.78
N THR A 24 6.97 -8.79 -9.28
CA THR A 24 5.72 -8.58 -10.04
C THR A 24 5.75 -7.26 -10.81
N GLN A 25 4.99 -7.17 -11.91
CA GLN A 25 4.92 -5.96 -12.73
C GLN A 25 4.41 -4.72 -11.95
N ASP A 26 3.55 -4.96 -10.97
CA ASP A 26 2.91 -3.90 -10.16
C ASP A 26 3.80 -3.43 -9.00
N PHE A 27 4.94 -4.11 -8.75
CA PHE A 27 5.86 -3.77 -7.68
C PHE A 27 6.62 -2.47 -7.98
N GLY A 28 6.62 -1.55 -7.02
CA GLY A 28 7.36 -0.30 -7.15
C GLY A 28 7.43 0.48 -5.86
N VAL A 29 7.59 1.81 -5.97
CA VAL A 29 7.79 2.72 -4.84
C VAL A 29 6.69 2.58 -3.78
N LEU A 30 5.42 2.43 -4.19
CA LEU A 30 4.29 2.29 -3.26
C LEU A 30 4.35 0.98 -2.47
N SER A 31 4.63 -0.15 -3.14
CA SER A 31 4.77 -1.46 -2.51
C SER A 31 5.91 -1.44 -1.49
N LEU A 32 7.04 -0.84 -1.86
CA LEU A 32 8.20 -0.69 -1.00
C LEU A 32 7.93 0.23 0.19
N ALA A 33 7.23 1.35 0.00
CA ALA A 33 6.87 2.23 1.10
C ALA A 33 5.98 1.53 2.13
N VAL A 34 4.96 0.81 1.66
CA VAL A 34 4.06 0.04 2.52
C VAL A 34 4.84 -1.03 3.27
N GLN A 35 5.65 -1.82 2.57
CA GLN A 35 6.45 -2.88 3.19
C GLN A 35 7.53 -2.33 4.14
N TYR A 36 8.12 -1.17 3.85
CA TYR A 36 9.14 -0.59 4.72
C TYR A 36 8.56 -0.16 6.08
N TYR A 37 7.41 0.52 6.07
CA TYR A 37 6.80 1.05 7.29
C TYR A 37 5.80 0.09 7.97
N SER A 38 5.28 -0.90 7.25
CA SER A 38 4.16 -1.71 7.73
C SER A 38 4.07 -3.11 7.10
N GLN A 39 3.22 -3.94 7.67
CA GLN A 39 2.69 -5.14 7.03
C GLN A 39 1.26 -4.83 6.55
N GLY A 40 1.07 -4.84 5.23
CA GLY A 40 -0.22 -4.58 4.59
C GLY A 40 -1.01 -5.87 4.32
N SER A 41 -2.34 -5.82 4.45
CA SER A 41 -3.24 -6.91 4.07
C SER A 41 -4.56 -6.39 3.50
N LEU A 42 -5.14 -7.14 2.54
CA LEU A 42 -6.47 -6.85 2.00
C LEU A 42 -7.54 -7.26 3.03
N VAL A 43 -8.40 -6.31 3.39
CA VAL A 43 -9.54 -6.57 4.28
C VAL A 43 -10.75 -6.98 3.46
N CYS A 44 -11.13 -6.17 2.45
CA CYS A 44 -12.23 -6.49 1.54
C CYS A 44 -12.17 -5.67 0.24
N GLN A 45 -12.95 -6.09 -0.75
CA GLN A 45 -13.21 -5.31 -1.97
C GLN A 45 -14.53 -4.56 -1.81
N VAL A 46 -14.60 -3.34 -2.35
CA VAL A 46 -15.78 -2.47 -2.28
C VAL A 46 -16.21 -2.11 -3.70
N PRO A 47 -17.33 -2.68 -4.20
CA PRO A 47 -17.82 -2.39 -5.54
C PRO A 47 -18.19 -0.91 -5.71
N ARG A 48 -17.95 -0.33 -6.88
CA ARG A 48 -18.34 1.07 -7.19
C ARG A 48 -19.84 1.32 -7.04
N THR A 49 -20.67 0.28 -7.15
CA THR A 49 -22.14 0.35 -7.10
C THR A 49 -22.69 0.74 -5.73
N VAL A 50 -21.87 0.68 -4.67
CA VAL A 50 -22.29 1.09 -3.31
C VAL A 50 -22.05 2.57 -3.02
N PHE A 51 -21.53 3.35 -3.98
CA PHE A 51 -21.25 4.78 -3.83
C PHE A 51 -22.27 5.65 -4.59
N ILE A 52 -22.49 6.88 -4.10
CA ILE A 52 -23.37 7.88 -4.73
C ILE A 52 -22.66 9.26 -4.74
N PRO A 53 -22.38 9.86 -5.91
CA PRO A 53 -22.46 9.24 -7.24
C PRO A 53 -21.46 8.09 -7.37
N ALA A 54 -21.77 7.11 -8.23
CA ALA A 54 -20.89 5.97 -8.46
C ALA A 54 -19.58 6.43 -9.15
N PRO A 55 -18.39 6.07 -8.63
CA PRO A 55 -17.12 6.33 -9.29
C PRO A 55 -16.93 5.40 -10.49
N SER A 56 -15.92 5.67 -11.32
CA SER A 56 -15.61 4.84 -12.50
C SER A 56 -15.00 3.47 -12.16
N VAL A 57 -14.40 3.33 -10.98
CA VAL A 57 -13.60 2.16 -10.59
C VAL A 57 -14.00 1.62 -9.22
N ASP A 58 -13.73 0.34 -8.99
CA ASP A 58 -13.91 -0.29 -7.67
C ASP A 58 -12.84 0.18 -6.67
N SER A 59 -13.12 -0.04 -5.39
CA SER A 59 -12.22 0.24 -4.28
C SER A 59 -11.85 -1.03 -3.52
N VAL A 60 -10.83 -0.92 -2.67
CA VAL A 60 -10.42 -1.96 -1.72
C VAL A 60 -10.12 -1.34 -0.37
N VAL A 61 -10.43 -2.08 0.70
CA VAL A 61 -10.04 -1.73 2.06
C VAL A 61 -8.79 -2.52 2.43
N LEU A 62 -7.76 -1.82 2.92
CA LEU A 62 -6.50 -2.36 3.37
C LEU A 62 -6.31 -2.08 4.85
N GLU A 63 -5.67 -3.01 5.55
CA GLU A 63 -5.10 -2.78 6.88
C GLU A 63 -3.58 -2.72 6.77
N LEU A 64 -2.97 -1.69 7.36
CA LEU A 64 -1.53 -1.48 7.45
C LEU A 64 -1.13 -1.52 8.93
N LYS A 65 -0.43 -2.55 9.35
CA LYS A 65 0.10 -2.67 10.72
C LYS A 65 1.54 -2.18 10.76
N PRO A 66 1.88 -1.11 11.51
CA PRO A 66 3.25 -0.64 11.62
C PRO A 66 4.20 -1.76 12.04
N ARG A 67 5.38 -1.80 11.42
CA ARG A 67 6.45 -2.74 11.79
C ARG A 67 7.79 -2.01 11.84
N PRO A 68 8.74 -2.46 12.68
CA PRO A 68 10.11 -1.97 12.61
C PRO A 68 10.70 -2.19 11.21
N PRO A 69 11.53 -1.27 10.70
CA PRO A 69 12.26 -1.48 9.45
C PRO A 69 13.07 -2.78 9.51
N GLN A 70 12.99 -3.58 8.45
CA GLN A 70 13.75 -4.85 8.35
C GLN A 70 15.18 -4.66 7.83
N VAL A 71 15.54 -3.44 7.44
CA VAL A 71 16.85 -3.10 6.88
C VAL A 71 17.44 -1.93 7.67
N ASP A 72 18.74 -2.01 7.94
CA ASP A 72 19.52 -0.95 8.57
C ASP A 72 20.06 -0.02 7.48
N ALA A 73 19.14 0.72 6.86
CA ALA A 73 19.46 1.68 5.80
C ALA A 73 18.64 2.97 6.00
N PRO A 74 19.25 4.15 5.80
CA PRO A 74 18.53 5.42 5.79
C PRO A 74 17.40 5.39 4.75
N ALA A 75 16.18 5.72 5.18
CA ALA A 75 15.00 5.66 4.33
C ALA A 75 15.14 6.54 3.06
N ASP A 76 15.74 7.72 3.20
CA ASP A 76 16.01 8.66 2.12
C ASP A 76 16.91 8.07 1.03
N GLN A 77 17.97 7.37 1.42
CA GLN A 77 18.86 6.67 0.50
C GLN A 77 18.14 5.52 -0.20
N LEU A 78 17.36 4.73 0.54
CA LEU A 78 16.59 3.62 0.00
C LEU A 78 15.59 4.10 -1.07
N PHE A 79 14.78 5.11 -0.77
CA PHE A 79 13.80 5.63 -1.73
C PHE A 79 14.43 6.35 -2.93
N THR A 80 15.64 6.90 -2.79
CA THR A 80 16.39 7.48 -3.90
C THR A 80 16.79 6.41 -4.91
N VAL A 81 17.34 5.27 -4.45
CA VAL A 81 17.71 4.15 -5.32
C VAL A 81 16.49 3.56 -6.02
N ILE A 82 15.38 3.40 -5.30
CA ILE A 82 14.15 2.82 -5.84
C ILE A 82 13.55 3.70 -6.96
N ARG A 83 13.59 5.04 -6.81
CA ARG A 83 13.07 5.96 -7.83
C ARG A 83 13.94 6.03 -9.09
N ALA A 84 15.20 5.62 -8.99
CA ALA A 84 16.15 5.60 -10.11
C ALA A 84 16.09 4.29 -10.93
N SER A 85 15.31 3.30 -10.49
CA SER A 85 15.14 1.98 -11.11
C SER A 85 13.88 1.93 -11.98
#